data_AF-A0A134CLT8-F1
#
_entry.id   AF-A0A134CLT8-F1
#
_cell.length_a   1.000
_cell.length_b   1.000
_cell.length_c   1.000
_cell.angle_alpha   90.00
_cell.angle_beta   90.00
_cell.angle_gamma   90.00
#
_symmetry.space_group_name_H-M   'P 1'
#
loop_
_entity.id
_entity.type
_entity.pdbx_description
1 polymer ?
#
loop_
_entity_poly.entity_id
_entity_poly.type
_entity_poly.pdbx_seq_one_letter_code
_entity_poly.pdbx_strand_id
1 'polypeptide(L)'
;MTAKKKIQLTKRSSREIALRKGFELPAREGKGVIGFEDMGDLRFKYFHLEGRLTRWPFFARMLLLTGAQLVFTLILYTRFVEALWIGRQDLGILFFCIFIVLSIPVIRAQVSLGVRRCHDLNLQGAVGVLPLLGYLSLYILAVGKWMIPFTVVAVCVLLAYLLLFMIKGKDEDNIYGKKTA
;
A
#
# COMPACT_ATOMS: atom_id res chain seq x y z
N MET A 1 13.43 -10.50 58.17
CA MET A 1 13.82 -9.75 56.95
C MET A 1 14.03 -10.74 55.81
N THR A 2 13.09 -10.84 54.88
CA THR A 2 13.10 -11.81 53.77
C THR A 2 13.77 -11.19 52.54
N ALA A 3 14.93 -11.71 52.14
CA ALA A 3 15.67 -11.22 50.98
C ALA A 3 14.92 -11.58 49.67
N LYS A 4 14.54 -10.56 48.89
CA LYS A 4 13.97 -10.69 47.54
C LYS A 4 14.99 -11.36 46.60
N LYS A 5 14.76 -12.64 46.28
CA LYS A 5 15.53 -13.36 45.25
C LYS A 5 15.12 -12.80 43.87
N LYS A 6 15.98 -12.00 43.24
CA LYS A 6 15.76 -11.51 41.87
C LYS A 6 15.67 -12.71 40.92
N ILE A 7 14.56 -12.83 40.20
CA ILE A 7 14.37 -13.81 39.12
C ILE A 7 15.37 -13.44 38.02
N GLN A 8 16.42 -14.24 37.86
CA GLN A 8 17.32 -14.11 36.72
C GLN A 8 16.61 -14.73 35.52
N LEU A 9 16.25 -13.90 34.54
CA LEU A 9 15.74 -14.38 33.25
C LEU A 9 16.88 -15.11 32.54
N THR A 10 16.82 -16.44 32.56
CA THR A 10 17.70 -17.31 31.78
C THR A 10 17.55 -16.91 30.31
N LYS A 11 18.65 -16.42 29.72
CA LYS A 11 18.72 -16.03 28.31
C LYS A 11 18.37 -17.28 27.49
N ARG A 12 17.16 -17.29 26.90
CA ARG A 12 16.65 -18.44 26.14
C ARG A 12 17.60 -18.77 25.00
N SER A 13 17.80 -20.05 24.77
CA SER A 13 18.75 -20.55 23.78
C SER A 13 18.35 -20.06 22.39
N SER A 14 19.34 -19.60 21.62
CA SER A 14 19.15 -19.13 20.24
C SER A 14 18.44 -20.16 19.35
N ARG A 15 18.48 -21.44 19.75
CA ARG A 15 17.85 -22.56 19.05
C ARG A 15 16.33 -22.60 19.23
N GLU A 16 15.80 -22.21 20.40
CA GLU A 16 14.35 -22.08 20.62
C GLU A 16 13.76 -20.88 19.89
N ILE A 17 14.54 -19.79 19.80
CA ILE A 17 14.17 -18.61 18.98
C ILE A 17 14.17 -18.99 17.50
N ALA A 18 15.13 -19.81 17.06
CA ALA A 18 15.19 -20.33 15.69
C ALA A 18 14.07 -21.33 15.37
N LEU A 19 13.68 -22.19 16.33
CA LEU A 19 12.57 -23.12 16.18
C LEU A 19 11.21 -22.41 16.12
N ARG A 20 11.03 -21.34 16.92
CA ARG A 20 9.84 -20.46 16.79
C ARG A 20 9.84 -19.70 15.46
N LYS A 21 10.99 -19.20 15.02
CA LYS A 21 11.16 -18.62 13.66
C LYS A 21 10.95 -19.61 12.52
N GLY A 22 11.15 -20.92 12.76
CA GLY A 22 10.88 -21.97 11.78
C GLY A 22 9.39 -22.34 11.69
N PHE A 23 8.61 -22.02 12.73
CA PHE A 23 7.14 -22.16 12.75
C PHE A 23 6.43 -20.88 12.29
N GLU A 24 7.08 -19.72 12.39
CA GLU A 24 6.72 -18.56 11.60
C GLU A 24 7.00 -18.91 10.14
N LEU A 25 5.93 -19.00 9.33
CA LEU A 25 6.02 -19.19 7.88
C LEU A 25 7.16 -18.30 7.35
N PRO A 26 8.17 -18.87 6.67
CA PRO A 26 9.29 -18.07 6.18
C PRO A 26 8.70 -16.91 5.40
N ALA A 27 9.13 -15.68 5.74
CA ALA A 27 8.78 -14.49 4.98
C ALA A 27 9.18 -14.77 3.53
N ARG A 28 8.22 -15.23 2.74
CA ARG A 28 8.42 -15.73 1.39
C ARG A 28 8.76 -14.49 0.59
N GLU A 29 10.06 -14.23 0.39
CA GLU A 29 10.55 -13.20 -0.50
C GLU A 29 9.95 -13.51 -1.87
N GLY A 30 8.85 -12.84 -2.18
CA GLY A 30 8.12 -13.09 -3.40
C GLY A 30 9.05 -12.85 -4.58
N LYS A 31 9.36 -13.91 -5.34
CA LYS A 31 10.26 -13.82 -6.49
C LYS A 31 9.65 -12.90 -7.56
N GLY A 32 10.44 -11.95 -8.06
CA GLY A 32 10.02 -11.05 -9.13
C GLY A 32 9.43 -9.70 -8.68
N VAL A 33 9.65 -8.69 -9.52
CA VAL A 33 9.27 -7.28 -9.23
C VAL A 33 7.75 -7.10 -9.27
N ILE A 34 7.09 -7.76 -10.23
CA ILE A 34 5.67 -7.53 -10.58
C ILE A 34 4.84 -8.82 -10.57
N GLY A 35 5.38 -9.97 -11.02
CA GLY A 35 4.60 -11.21 -11.16
C GLY A 35 4.31 -11.91 -9.83
N PHE A 36 3.33 -12.83 -9.84
CA PHE A 36 2.98 -13.70 -8.72
C PHE A 36 2.89 -15.13 -9.22
N GLU A 37 3.52 -16.07 -8.52
CA GLU A 37 3.39 -17.50 -8.81
C GLU A 37 2.18 -18.11 -8.08
N ASP A 38 1.74 -17.49 -6.98
CA ASP A 38 0.75 -18.04 -6.06
C ASP A 38 -0.06 -16.93 -5.36
N MET A 39 -1.27 -17.26 -4.89
CA MET A 39 -2.17 -16.31 -4.23
C MET A 39 -1.59 -15.82 -2.88
N GLY A 40 -0.77 -16.66 -2.22
CA GLY A 40 0.00 -16.27 -1.04
C GLY A 40 1.07 -15.22 -1.33
N ASP A 41 1.68 -15.26 -2.52
CA ASP A 41 2.69 -14.32 -2.97
C ASP A 41 2.06 -12.95 -3.32
N LEU A 42 0.88 -12.96 -3.95
CA LEU A 42 0.08 -11.75 -4.17
C LEU A 42 -0.26 -11.06 -2.84
N ARG A 43 -0.70 -11.85 -1.86
CA ARG A 43 -1.04 -11.33 -0.53
C ARG A 43 0.19 -10.73 0.17
N PHE A 44 1.35 -11.36 0.06
CA PHE A 44 2.57 -10.81 0.66
C PHE A 44 3.04 -9.53 -0.04
N LYS A 45 3.01 -9.51 -1.38
CA LYS A 45 3.52 -8.39 -2.18
C LYS A 45 2.63 -7.16 -2.21
N TYR A 46 1.31 -7.28 -2.11
CA TYR A 46 0.39 -6.12 -2.10
C TYR A 46 -0.41 -5.96 -0.83
N PHE A 47 -0.53 -7.01 -0.02
CA PHE A 47 -1.48 -7.02 1.09
C PHE A 47 -0.81 -7.14 2.48
N HIS A 48 0.47 -6.80 2.59
CA HIS A 48 1.22 -6.86 3.85
C HIS A 48 1.75 -5.48 4.25
N LEU A 49 1.60 -5.09 5.52
CA LEU A 49 2.00 -3.77 6.01
C LEU A 49 3.41 -3.76 6.60
N GLU A 50 3.92 -4.93 6.97
CA GLU A 50 5.21 -5.10 7.61
C GLU A 50 6.32 -5.33 6.58
N GLY A 51 7.53 -4.88 6.92
CA GLY A 51 8.71 -5.00 6.07
C GLY A 51 9.08 -3.74 5.30
N ARG A 52 10.19 -3.84 4.56
CA ARG A 52 10.79 -2.77 3.77
C ARG A 52 10.57 -3.02 2.28
N LEU A 53 10.44 -1.95 1.50
CA LEU A 53 10.27 -2.04 0.05
C LEU A 53 11.26 -1.12 -0.67
N THR A 54 12.06 -1.71 -1.56
CA THR A 54 13.02 -1.00 -2.40
C THR A 54 12.30 -0.16 -3.49
N ARG A 55 13.03 0.80 -4.08
CA ARG A 55 12.44 1.83 -4.97
C ARG A 55 11.79 1.26 -6.23
N TRP A 56 12.50 0.34 -6.90
CA TRP A 56 12.05 -0.27 -8.15
C TRP A 56 10.76 -1.08 -8.02
N PRO A 57 10.63 -2.02 -7.06
CA PRO A 57 9.37 -2.74 -6.88
C PRO A 57 8.26 -1.82 -6.36
N PHE A 58 8.56 -0.79 -5.57
CA PHE A 58 7.55 0.22 -5.20
C PHE A 58 6.98 0.92 -6.44
N PHE A 59 7.84 1.47 -7.31
CA PHE A 59 7.40 2.18 -8.50
C PHE A 59 6.65 1.28 -9.48
N ALA A 60 7.19 0.11 -9.80
CA ALA A 60 6.56 -0.81 -10.74
C ALA A 60 5.18 -1.26 -10.26
N ARG A 61 5.04 -1.57 -8.96
CA ARG A 61 3.78 -1.99 -8.35
C ARG A 61 2.77 -0.84 -8.26
N MET A 62 3.21 0.36 -7.90
CA MET A 62 2.35 1.56 -7.89
C MET A 62 1.89 1.94 -9.30
N LEU A 63 2.77 1.84 -10.30
CA LEU A 63 2.45 2.09 -11.70
C LEU A 63 1.43 1.07 -12.22
N LEU A 64 1.62 -0.22 -11.93
CA LEU A 64 0.65 -1.25 -12.30
C LEU A 64 -0.72 -1.02 -11.65
N LEU A 65 -0.75 -0.73 -10.34
CA LEU A 65 -2.00 -0.46 -9.63
C LEU A 65 -2.71 0.80 -10.16
N THR A 66 -1.94 1.87 -10.41
CA THR A 66 -2.49 3.11 -10.98
C THR A 66 -2.97 2.89 -12.41
N GLY A 67 -2.22 2.16 -13.23
CA GLY A 67 -2.61 1.81 -14.59
C GLY A 67 -3.89 0.96 -14.61
N ALA A 68 -3.96 -0.09 -13.78
CA ALA A 68 -5.16 -0.90 -13.63
C ALA A 68 -6.36 -0.06 -13.16
N GLN A 69 -6.15 0.82 -12.17
CA GLN A 69 -7.15 1.77 -11.69
C GLN A 69 -7.70 2.64 -12.83
N LEU A 70 -6.82 3.24 -13.63
CA LEU A 70 -7.21 4.09 -14.75
C LEU A 70 -8.03 3.33 -15.80
N VAL A 71 -7.62 2.10 -16.14
CA VAL A 71 -8.31 1.27 -17.14
C VAL A 71 -9.74 0.97 -16.70
N PHE A 72 -9.94 0.42 -15.50
CA PHE A 72 -11.31 0.11 -15.07
C PHE A 72 -12.13 1.36 -14.76
N THR A 73 -11.49 2.45 -14.28
CA THR A 73 -12.19 3.72 -14.05
C THR A 73 -12.72 4.27 -15.37
N LEU A 74 -11.92 4.24 -16.44
CA LEU A 74 -12.35 4.69 -17.77
C LEU A 74 -13.52 3.85 -18.28
N ILE A 75 -13.39 2.52 -18.25
CA ILE A 75 -14.43 1.60 -18.72
C ILE A 75 -15.74 1.82 -17.95
N LEU A 76 -15.68 1.84 -16.61
CA LEU A 76 -16.88 1.98 -15.77
C LEU A 76 -17.48 3.38 -15.88
N TYR A 77 -16.66 4.43 -16.02
CA TYR A 77 -17.15 5.79 -16.22
C TYR A 77 -17.89 5.94 -17.56
N THR A 78 -17.34 5.38 -18.65
CA THR A 78 -18.04 5.37 -19.94
C THR A 78 -19.39 4.66 -19.84
N ARG A 79 -19.45 3.48 -19.19
CA ARG A 79 -20.70 2.75 -18.98
C ARG A 79 -21.68 3.48 -18.06
N PHE A 80 -21.17 4.18 -17.05
CA PHE A 80 -21.98 5.02 -16.18
C PHE A 80 -22.62 6.18 -16.95
N VAL A 81 -21.85 6.89 -17.77
CA VAL A 81 -22.37 7.99 -18.62
C VAL A 81 -23.40 7.48 -19.63
N GLU A 82 -23.14 6.33 -20.27
CA GLU A 82 -24.11 5.68 -21.17
C GLU A 82 -25.42 5.33 -20.43
N ALA A 83 -25.33 4.78 -19.21
CA ALA A 83 -26.50 4.45 -18.41
C ALA A 83 -27.33 5.69 -18.02
N LEU A 84 -26.67 6.80 -17.69
CA LEU A 84 -27.34 8.09 -17.46
C LEU A 84 -28.00 8.63 -18.73
N TRP A 85 -27.33 8.51 -19.89
CA TRP A 85 -27.88 9.00 -21.16
C TRP A 85 -29.14 8.23 -21.58
N ILE A 86 -29.19 6.93 -21.31
CA ILE A 86 -30.35 6.07 -21.58
C ILE A 86 -31.46 6.26 -20.52
N GLY A 87 -31.20 7.03 -19.45
CA GLY A 87 -32.15 7.26 -18.36
C GLY A 87 -32.37 6.04 -17.45
N ARG A 88 -31.51 5.02 -17.54
CA ARG A 88 -31.57 3.80 -16.73
C ARG A 88 -30.77 3.97 -15.45
N GLN A 89 -31.40 4.59 -14.46
CA GLN A 89 -30.79 4.85 -13.14
C GLN A 89 -30.31 3.58 -12.45
N ASP A 90 -31.02 2.46 -12.62
CA ASP A 90 -30.63 1.15 -12.06
C ASP A 90 -29.24 0.69 -12.51
N LEU A 91 -28.94 0.89 -13.81
CA LEU A 91 -27.64 0.54 -14.37
C LEU A 91 -26.54 1.51 -13.90
N GLY A 92 -26.86 2.79 -13.76
CA GLY A 92 -25.93 3.79 -13.22
C GLY A 92 -25.49 3.46 -11.79
N ILE A 93 -26.45 3.08 -10.93
CA ILE A 93 -26.18 2.66 -9.56
C ILE A 93 -25.33 1.38 -9.54
N LEU A 94 -25.67 0.39 -10.38
CA LEU A 94 -24.92 -0.85 -10.49
C LEU A 94 -23.45 -0.60 -10.86
N PHE A 95 -23.17 0.20 -11.89
CA PHE A 95 -21.80 0.52 -12.29
C PHE A 95 -21.04 1.30 -11.20
N PHE A 96 -21.72 2.17 -10.47
CA PHE A 96 -21.13 2.88 -9.33
C PHE A 96 -20.78 1.92 -8.18
N CYS A 97 -21.66 0.97 -7.84
CA CYS A 97 -21.38 -0.06 -6.84
C CYS A 97 -20.18 -0.94 -7.25
N ILE A 98 -20.12 -1.36 -8.52
CA ILE A 98 -18.99 -2.14 -9.06
C ILE A 98 -17.69 -1.34 -8.95
N PHE A 99 -17.72 -0.05 -9.27
CA PHE A 99 -16.56 0.83 -9.14
C PHE A 99 -16.02 0.87 -7.70
N ILE A 100 -16.91 1.05 -6.71
CA ILE A 100 -16.52 1.04 -5.30
C ILE A 100 -15.88 -0.30 -4.93
N VAL A 101 -16.52 -1.41 -5.28
CA VAL A 101 -16.03 -2.76 -4.93
C VAL A 101 -14.64 -3.03 -5.52
N LEU A 102 -14.41 -2.64 -6.78
CA LEU A 102 -13.10 -2.80 -7.43
C LEU A 102 -12.03 -1.84 -6.88
N SER A 103 -12.43 -0.67 -6.37
CA SER A 103 -11.50 0.29 -5.77
C SER A 103 -10.90 -0.18 -4.43
N ILE A 104 -11.66 -0.94 -3.63
CA ILE A 104 -11.24 -1.40 -2.29
C ILE A 104 -9.88 -2.14 -2.32
N PRO A 105 -9.69 -3.22 -3.12
CA PRO A 105 -8.42 -3.94 -3.13
C PRO A 105 -7.26 -3.07 -3.64
N VAL A 106 -7.50 -2.15 -4.57
CA VAL A 106 -6.48 -1.25 -5.09
C VAL A 106 -6.02 -0.25 -4.03
N ILE A 107 -6.96 0.39 -3.34
CA ILE A 107 -6.68 1.32 -2.24
C ILE A 107 -5.87 0.59 -1.16
N ARG A 108 -6.30 -0.62 -0.77
CA ARG A 108 -5.57 -1.43 0.22
C ARG A 108 -4.13 -1.70 -0.25
N ALA A 109 -3.95 -2.08 -1.51
CA ALA A 109 -2.64 -2.38 -2.07
C ALA A 109 -1.72 -1.13 -2.08
N GLN A 110 -2.26 0.03 -2.44
CA GLN A 110 -1.53 1.30 -2.42
C GLN A 110 -1.11 1.71 -0.99
N VAL A 111 -1.99 1.58 0.01
CA VAL A 111 -1.64 1.81 1.43
C VAL A 111 -0.46 0.92 1.84
N SER A 112 -0.57 -0.37 1.55
CA SER A 112 0.43 -1.37 1.94
C SER A 112 1.81 -1.08 1.32
N LEU A 113 1.85 -0.62 0.07
CA LEU A 113 3.10 -0.23 -0.59
C LEU A 113 3.67 1.07 -0.02
N GLY A 114 2.81 2.08 0.22
CA GLY A 114 3.21 3.36 0.78
C GLY A 114 3.80 3.23 2.19
N VAL A 115 3.15 2.47 3.07
CA VAL A 115 3.60 2.20 4.44
C VAL A 115 4.99 1.53 4.44
N ARG A 116 5.17 0.47 3.64
CA ARG A 116 6.46 -0.24 3.54
C ARG A 116 7.57 0.61 2.93
N ARG A 117 7.22 1.54 2.04
CA ARG A 117 8.17 2.52 1.51
C ARG A 117 8.60 3.53 2.57
N CYS A 118 7.67 4.00 3.41
CA CYS A 118 8.00 4.86 4.55
C CYS A 118 8.84 4.14 5.60
N HIS A 119 8.58 2.85 5.85
CA HIS A 119 9.43 2.03 6.70
C HIS A 119 10.87 1.92 6.16
N ASP A 120 11.08 1.89 4.85
CA ASP A 120 12.43 1.91 4.26
C ASP A 120 13.18 3.25 4.47
N LEU A 121 12.43 4.35 4.65
CA LEU A 121 12.96 5.68 4.98
C LEU A 121 13.10 5.91 6.50
N ASN A 122 12.76 4.92 7.32
CA ASN A 122 12.64 5.02 8.78
C ASN A 122 11.63 6.08 9.24
N LEU A 123 10.60 6.32 8.44
CA LEU A 123 9.46 7.18 8.77
C LEU A 123 8.33 6.34 9.35
N GLN A 124 7.46 6.97 10.14
CA GLN A 124 6.22 6.33 10.58
C GLN A 124 5.36 5.98 9.35
N GLY A 125 4.81 4.76 9.32
CA GLY A 125 3.98 4.27 8.22
C GLY A 125 2.81 5.20 7.85
N ALA A 126 2.32 6.00 8.80
CA ALA A 126 1.26 7.00 8.59
C ALA A 126 1.62 8.06 7.52
N VAL A 127 2.90 8.39 7.35
CA VAL A 127 3.35 9.36 6.32
C VAL A 127 3.08 8.84 4.90
N GLY A 128 3.08 7.51 4.72
CA GLY A 128 2.77 6.87 3.44
C GLY A 128 1.29 6.85 3.09
N VAL A 129 0.41 7.09 4.08
CA VAL A 129 -1.04 7.16 3.90
C VAL A 129 -1.49 8.57 3.46
N LEU A 130 -0.70 9.60 3.78
CA LEU A 130 -1.02 11.00 3.50
C LEU A 130 -1.25 11.28 1.99
N PRO A 131 -0.41 10.80 1.05
CA PRO A 131 -0.64 11.00 -0.38
C PRO A 131 -1.90 10.28 -0.88
N LEU A 132 -2.29 9.18 -0.24
CA LEU A 132 -3.51 8.46 -0.57
C LEU A 132 -4.76 9.21 -0.11
N LEU A 133 -4.75 9.80 1.08
CA LEU A 133 -5.85 10.66 1.54
C LEU A 133 -6.02 11.87 0.62
N GLY A 134 -4.91 12.47 0.19
CA GLY A 134 -4.92 13.51 -0.83
C GLY A 134 -5.48 13.02 -2.17
N TYR A 135 -5.14 11.80 -2.60
CA TYR A 135 -5.73 11.22 -3.82
C TYR A 135 -7.24 11.00 -3.68
N LEU A 136 -7.71 10.49 -2.54
CA LEU A 136 -9.13 10.26 -2.30
C LEU A 136 -9.93 11.57 -2.24
N SER A 137 -9.36 12.65 -1.71
CA SER A 137 -10.03 13.95 -1.69
C SER A 137 -10.23 14.55 -3.08
N LEU A 138 -9.44 14.15 -4.10
CA LEU A 138 -9.66 14.56 -5.48
C LEU A 138 -11.02 14.14 -6.03
N TYR A 139 -11.55 12.98 -5.62
CA TYR A 139 -12.90 12.56 -6.03
C TYR A 139 -13.98 13.51 -5.50
N ILE A 140 -13.85 13.95 -4.24
CA ILE A 140 -14.78 14.90 -3.61
C ILE A 140 -14.67 16.28 -4.29
N LEU A 141 -13.44 16.76 -4.50
CA LEU A 141 -13.18 18.04 -5.16
C LEU A 141 -13.68 18.08 -6.60
N ALA A 142 -13.57 16.96 -7.33
CA ALA A 142 -14.09 16.83 -8.69
C ALA A 142 -15.62 16.92 -8.73
N VAL A 143 -16.33 16.27 -7.80
CA VAL A 143 -17.80 16.38 -7.68
C VAL A 143 -18.22 17.81 -7.34
N GLY A 144 -17.49 18.46 -6.43
CA GLY A 144 -17.71 19.87 -6.09
C GLY A 144 -17.42 20.84 -7.23
N LYS A 145 -16.70 20.42 -8.28
CA LYS A 145 -16.18 21.25 -9.39
C LYS A 145 -15.18 22.33 -8.94
N TRP A 146 -14.45 22.09 -7.86
CA TRP A 146 -13.51 23.06 -7.30
C TRP A 146 -12.13 22.92 -7.97
N MET A 147 -11.98 23.54 -9.14
CA MET A 147 -10.82 23.33 -10.03
C MET A 147 -9.47 23.75 -9.41
N ILE A 148 -9.41 24.87 -8.70
CA ILE A 148 -8.16 25.37 -8.10
C ILE A 148 -7.66 24.44 -6.98
N PRO A 149 -8.45 24.10 -5.94
CA PRO A 149 -7.97 23.17 -4.93
C PRO A 149 -7.75 21.76 -5.49
N PHE A 150 -8.51 21.34 -6.50
CA PHE A 150 -8.25 20.07 -7.20
C PHE A 150 -6.85 20.01 -7.79
N THR A 151 -6.44 21.04 -8.56
CA THR A 151 -5.10 21.05 -9.18
C THR A 151 -4.00 21.13 -8.14
N VAL A 152 -4.15 21.94 -7.10
CA VAL A 152 -3.18 22.04 -5.99
C VAL A 152 -2.99 20.68 -5.31
N VAL A 153 -4.09 20.04 -4.90
CA VAL A 153 -4.02 18.72 -4.25
C VAL A 153 -3.42 17.67 -5.18
N ALA A 154 -3.80 17.65 -6.46
CA ALA A 154 -3.27 16.70 -7.43
C ALA A 154 -1.75 16.83 -7.60
N VAL A 155 -1.24 18.06 -7.69
CA VAL A 155 0.20 18.34 -7.78
C VAL A 155 0.91 17.90 -6.49
N CYS A 156 0.36 18.23 -5.31
CA CYS A 156 0.94 17.80 -4.04
C CYS A 156 1.03 16.28 -3.90
N VAL A 157 -0.02 15.56 -4.30
CA VAL A 157 -0.06 14.09 -4.29
C VAL A 157 0.99 13.50 -5.22
N LEU A 158 1.08 14.03 -6.44
CA LEU A 158 2.08 13.61 -7.42
C LEU A 158 3.50 13.81 -6.90
N LEU A 159 3.80 15.01 -6.40
CA LEU A 159 5.11 15.34 -5.82
C LEU A 159 5.44 14.43 -4.63
N ALA A 160 4.47 14.16 -3.76
CA ALA A 160 4.69 13.28 -2.61
C ALA A 160 5.05 11.84 -3.04
N TYR A 161 4.35 11.27 -4.02
CA TYR A 161 4.68 9.95 -4.56
C TYR A 161 6.03 9.94 -5.30
N LEU A 162 6.36 11.00 -6.04
CA LEU A 162 7.66 11.14 -6.70
C LEU A 162 8.80 11.26 -5.70
N LEU A 163 8.64 12.01 -4.62
CA LEU A 163 9.65 12.11 -3.56
C LEU A 163 9.87 10.77 -2.88
N LEU A 164 8.80 10.04 -2.54
CA LEU A 164 8.89 8.69 -1.98
C LEU A 164 9.66 7.74 -2.92
N PHE A 165 9.51 7.91 -4.23
CA PHE A 165 10.28 7.16 -5.23
C PHE A 165 11.75 7.60 -5.33
N MET A 166 12.03 8.90 -5.38
CA MET A 166 13.38 9.42 -5.61
C MET A 166 14.32 9.22 -4.41
N ILE A 167 13.82 9.23 -3.18
CA ILE A 167 14.68 9.24 -2.00
C ILE A 167 15.41 7.90 -1.78
N LYS A 168 16.73 8.00 -1.58
CA LYS A 168 17.58 7.15 -0.73
C LYS A 168 16.90 6.24 0.31
N GLY A 169 16.67 4.94 0.11
CA GLY A 169 16.38 4.06 1.26
C GLY A 169 17.55 4.08 2.25
N LYS A 170 17.32 4.10 3.57
CA LYS A 170 18.44 4.13 4.53
C LYS A 170 19.21 2.81 4.47
N ASP A 171 20.55 2.88 4.43
CA ASP A 171 21.40 1.69 4.25
C ASP A 171 21.55 0.85 5.54
N GLU A 172 21.05 1.35 6.68
CA GLU A 172 21.11 0.69 7.99
C GLU A 172 19.89 -0.21 8.26
N ASP A 173 20.09 -1.24 9.09
CA ASP A 173 19.00 -2.05 9.63
C ASP A 173 18.13 -1.18 10.55
N ASN A 174 16.81 -1.31 10.45
CA ASN A 174 15.87 -0.50 11.23
C ASN A 174 14.84 -1.35 11.98
N ILE A 175 14.05 -0.69 12.82
CA ILE A 175 13.01 -1.31 13.67
C ILE A 175 11.99 -2.10 12.84
N TYR A 176 11.86 -1.78 11.55
CA TYR A 176 10.87 -2.35 10.63
C TYR A 176 11.42 -3.49 9.76
N GLY A 177 12.72 -3.81 9.86
CA GLY A 177 13.33 -4.96 9.20
C GLY A 177 14.77 -4.76 8.74
N LYS A 178 15.43 -5.89 8.44
CA LYS A 178 16.75 -5.89 7.81
C LYS A 178 16.67 -5.36 6.37
N LYS A 179 17.77 -4.82 5.88
CA LYS A 179 17.89 -4.46 4.46
C LYS A 179 17.57 -5.67 3.58
N THR A 180 16.60 -5.54 2.69
CA THR A 180 16.43 -6.47 1.57
C THR A 180 17.62 -6.25 0.64
N ALA A 181 18.46 -7.29 0.52
CA ALA A 181 19.66 -7.29 -0.33
C ALA A 181 19.33 -7.06 -1.81
#